data_AF-A0A8H4S7D9-F1
#
_entry.id   AF-A0A8H4S7D9-F1
#
_cell.length_a   1.000
_cell.length_b   1.000
_cell.length_c   1.000
_cell.angle_alpha   90.00
_cell.angle_beta   90.00
_cell.angle_gamma   90.00
#
_symmetry.space_group_name_H-M   'P 1'
#
loop_
_entity.id
_entity.type
_entity.pdbx_description
1 polymer ?
#
loop_
_entity_poly.entity_id
_entity_poly.type
_entity_poly.pdbx_seq_one_letter_code
_entity_poly.pdbx_strand_id
1 'polypeptide(L)'
;MHAVQSLQRDSLKQSLREALTSFSRRDRLYIAASIACAVLQYHGNWLKDQWDSSNFHLAAETLNILYLSWPLSALAGLEGSSTLSSSDKRESVLQSLGLSLVELSLGRPLDTLLSQDETQDEKKVIVDYALKLTKEVRLESGWHYASVVDSCLSWSGVNTICRESHNFEERIFDKIVSPLLKDVMIFDGRA
;
A
#
# COMPACT_ATOMS: atom_id res chain seq x y z
N MET A 1 -18.13 -40.80 -9.32
CA MET A 1 -17.97 -39.43 -9.86
C MET A 1 -18.56 -38.47 -8.84
N HIS A 2 -17.73 -37.83 -8.03
CA HIS A 2 -18.20 -36.82 -7.08
C HIS A 2 -18.22 -35.48 -7.79
N ALA A 3 -19.43 -34.93 -7.98
CA ALA A 3 -19.60 -33.55 -8.40
C ALA A 3 -18.99 -32.65 -7.33
N VAL A 4 -17.89 -31.98 -7.67
CA VAL A 4 -17.40 -30.83 -6.90
C VAL A 4 -18.47 -29.76 -7.09
N GLN A 5 -19.38 -29.65 -6.12
CA GLN A 5 -20.23 -28.48 -5.99
C GLN A 5 -19.29 -27.28 -5.97
N SER A 6 -19.32 -26.48 -7.02
CA SER A 6 -18.65 -25.19 -7.03
C SER A 6 -19.16 -24.44 -5.82
N LEU A 7 -18.32 -24.25 -4.82
CA LEU A 7 -18.53 -23.29 -3.76
C LEU A 7 -18.59 -21.94 -4.45
N GLN A 8 -19.78 -21.58 -4.90
CA GLN A 8 -20.19 -20.22 -5.18
C GLN A 8 -20.24 -19.52 -3.82
N ARG A 9 -19.06 -19.32 -3.23
CA ARG A 9 -18.83 -18.33 -2.18
C ARG A 9 -18.62 -17.01 -2.90
N ASP A 10 -19.71 -16.46 -3.40
CA ASP A 10 -19.86 -15.02 -3.58
C ASP A 10 -19.93 -14.38 -2.18
N SER A 11 -18.93 -14.63 -1.34
CA SER A 11 -18.83 -14.07 0.00
C SER A 11 -18.39 -12.62 -0.17
N LEU A 12 -19.31 -11.73 -0.53
CA LEU A 12 -19.27 -10.27 -0.40
C LEU A 12 -17.85 -9.72 -0.17
N LYS A 13 -16.99 -9.81 -1.18
CA LYS A 13 -15.63 -9.29 -1.12
C LYS A 13 -15.67 -7.88 -1.67
N GLN A 14 -15.84 -6.89 -0.79
CA GLN A 14 -15.68 -5.51 -1.21
C GLN A 14 -14.18 -5.19 -1.27
N SER A 15 -13.74 -4.63 -2.39
CA SER A 15 -12.36 -4.14 -2.50
C SER A 15 -12.16 -2.99 -1.50
N LEU A 16 -10.93 -2.84 -1.00
CA LEU A 16 -10.59 -1.72 -0.12
C LEU A 16 -11.00 -0.40 -0.78
N ARG A 17 -10.73 -0.26 -2.07
CA ARG A 17 -11.02 0.92 -2.88
C ARG A 17 -12.50 1.32 -2.88
N GLU A 18 -13.41 0.35 -3.03
CA GLU A 18 -14.86 0.58 -2.99
C GLU A 18 -15.34 0.97 -1.59
N ALA A 19 -14.67 0.49 -0.54
CA ALA A 19 -15.06 0.73 0.83
C ALA A 19 -14.41 1.97 1.46
N LEU A 20 -13.38 2.55 0.82
CA LEU A 20 -12.59 3.69 1.32
C LEU A 20 -13.43 4.86 1.83
N THR A 21 -14.50 5.20 1.12
CA THR A 21 -15.37 6.35 1.42
C THR A 21 -16.27 6.11 2.64
N SER A 22 -16.46 4.86 3.04
CA SER A 22 -17.27 4.46 4.19
C SER A 22 -16.47 4.36 5.49
N PHE A 23 -15.13 4.34 5.41
CA PHE A 23 -14.27 4.18 6.58
C PHE A 23 -14.08 5.47 7.36
N SER A 24 -14.09 5.35 8.68
CA SER A 24 -13.67 6.44 9.54
C SER A 24 -12.17 6.68 9.39
N ARG A 25 -11.71 7.88 9.78
CA ARG A 25 -10.27 8.19 9.83
C ARG A 25 -9.49 7.15 10.66
N ARG A 26 -10.08 6.66 11.75
CA ARG A 26 -9.51 5.61 12.60
C ARG A 26 -9.30 4.34 11.79
N ASP A 27 -10.33 3.84 11.13
CA ASP A 27 -10.27 2.58 10.38
C ASP A 27 -9.20 2.65 9.29
N ARG A 28 -9.13 3.77 8.56
CA ARG A 28 -8.13 3.99 7.51
C ARG A 28 -6.70 3.98 8.05
N LEU A 29 -6.46 4.53 9.25
CA LEU A 29 -5.16 4.47 9.92
C LEU A 29 -4.77 3.04 10.32
N TYR A 30 -5.72 2.27 10.85
CA TYR A 30 -5.51 0.87 11.19
C TYR A 30 -5.20 0.00 9.97
N ILE A 31 -5.93 0.22 8.88
CA ILE A 31 -5.70 -0.47 7.60
C ILE A 31 -4.32 -0.09 7.05
N ALA A 32 -3.97 1.20 7.07
CA ALA A 32 -2.66 1.69 6.65
C ALA A 32 -1.50 1.02 7.40
N ALA A 33 -1.59 0.96 8.73
CA ALA A 33 -0.59 0.27 9.55
C ALA A 33 -0.54 -1.23 9.23
N SER A 34 -1.69 -1.87 9.01
CA SER A 34 -1.78 -3.29 8.67
C SER A 34 -1.13 -3.59 7.31
N ILE A 35 -1.38 -2.76 6.29
CA ILE A 35 -0.76 -2.90 4.97
C ILE A 35 0.75 -2.69 5.06
N ALA A 36 1.22 -1.67 5.79
CA ALA A 36 2.65 -1.44 5.98
C ALA A 36 3.35 -2.64 6.66
N CYS A 37 2.71 -3.21 7.69
CA CYS A 37 3.18 -4.44 8.33
C CYS A 37 3.19 -5.64 7.37
N ALA A 38 2.18 -5.78 6.50
CA ALA A 38 2.13 -6.83 5.50
C ALA A 38 3.26 -6.66 4.46
N VAL A 39 3.52 -5.44 4.00
CA VAL A 39 4.65 -5.14 3.10
C VAL A 39 5.98 -5.56 3.74
N LEU A 40 6.23 -5.15 4.98
CA LEU A 40 7.44 -5.55 5.71
C LEU A 40 7.58 -7.09 5.78
N GLN A 41 6.50 -7.81 6.06
CA GLN A 41 6.52 -9.26 6.24
C GLN A 41 6.61 -10.07 4.94
N TYR A 42 5.98 -9.59 3.86
CA TYR A 42 5.74 -10.40 2.66
C TYR A 42 6.50 -9.95 1.42
N HIS A 43 7.16 -8.79 1.44
CA HIS A 43 8.00 -8.35 0.31
C HIS A 43 9.07 -9.40 -0.05
N GLY A 44 9.37 -9.53 -1.34
CA GLY A 44 10.39 -10.44 -1.86
C GLY A 44 10.00 -11.91 -1.94
N ASN A 45 8.87 -12.32 -1.34
CA ASN A 45 8.40 -13.71 -1.37
C ASN A 45 6.96 -13.83 -1.89
N TRP A 46 6.02 -13.24 -1.16
CA TRP A 46 4.58 -13.43 -1.39
C TRP A 46 3.91 -12.18 -1.96
N LEU A 47 4.52 -11.01 -1.81
CA LEU A 47 4.00 -9.77 -2.39
C LEU A 47 4.59 -9.56 -3.80
N LYS A 48 3.72 -9.28 -4.78
CA LYS A 48 4.15 -8.91 -6.14
C LYS A 48 4.91 -7.58 -6.11
N ASP A 49 5.82 -7.40 -7.07
CA ASP A 49 6.60 -6.16 -7.22
C ASP A 49 5.70 -4.93 -7.50
N GLN A 50 4.54 -5.16 -8.12
CA GLN A 50 3.51 -4.14 -8.38
C GLN A 50 2.17 -4.61 -7.81
N TRP A 51 1.59 -3.76 -6.99
CA TRP A 51 0.28 -3.94 -6.37
C TRP A 51 -0.38 -2.57 -6.14
N ASP A 52 -1.67 -2.56 -5.88
CA ASP A 52 -2.39 -1.36 -5.48
C ASP A 52 -3.41 -1.68 -4.37
N SER A 53 -4.09 -0.64 -3.87
CA SER A 53 -5.11 -0.78 -2.82
C SER A 53 -6.25 -1.72 -3.23
N SER A 54 -6.55 -1.87 -4.52
CA SER A 54 -7.63 -2.74 -5.02
C SER A 54 -7.35 -4.24 -4.82
N ASN A 55 -6.07 -4.61 -4.68
CA ASN A 55 -5.68 -5.99 -4.38
C ASN A 55 -5.98 -6.39 -2.93
N PHE A 56 -6.25 -5.41 -2.07
CA PHE A 56 -6.70 -5.63 -0.71
C PHE A 56 -8.22 -5.64 -0.64
N HIS A 57 -8.73 -6.56 0.15
CA HIS A 57 -10.15 -6.73 0.33
C HIS A 57 -10.45 -6.97 1.80
N LEU A 58 -11.68 -6.65 2.18
CA LEU A 58 -12.15 -6.80 3.55
C LEU A 58 -13.18 -7.92 3.64
N ALA A 59 -13.15 -8.64 4.74
CA ALA A 59 -14.12 -9.70 4.99
C ALA A 59 -15.42 -9.04 5.46
N ALA A 60 -16.50 -9.18 4.68
CA ALA A 60 -17.80 -8.56 4.97
C ALA A 60 -18.36 -8.86 6.37
N GLU A 61 -17.99 -10.00 6.95
CA GLU A 61 -18.53 -10.45 8.24
C GLU A 61 -17.84 -9.81 9.45
N THR A 62 -16.64 -9.23 9.28
CA THR A 62 -15.88 -8.69 10.40
C THR A 62 -15.27 -7.32 10.18
N LEU A 63 -15.14 -6.84 8.92
CA LEU A 63 -14.45 -5.59 8.51
C LEU A 63 -13.03 -5.38 9.10
N ASN A 64 -12.55 -6.32 9.92
CA ASN A 64 -11.31 -6.28 10.68
C ASN A 64 -10.26 -7.22 10.06
N ILE A 65 -10.67 -8.08 9.11
CA ILE A 65 -9.77 -9.01 8.43
C ILE A 65 -9.50 -8.46 7.04
N LEU A 66 -8.31 -7.89 6.89
CA LEU A 66 -7.74 -7.49 5.62
C LEU A 66 -7.08 -8.70 4.96
N TYR A 67 -7.50 -9.05 3.76
CA TYR A 67 -6.85 -10.08 2.96
C TYR A 67 -6.36 -9.52 1.64
N LEU A 68 -5.23 -10.04 1.23
CA LEU A 68 -4.61 -9.76 -0.06
C LEU A 68 -4.99 -10.91 -1.00
N SER A 69 -5.58 -10.58 -2.15
CA SER A 69 -6.08 -11.57 -3.10
C SER A 69 -5.70 -11.21 -4.53
N TRP A 70 -5.18 -12.19 -5.28
CA TRP A 70 -5.00 -12.07 -6.72
C TRP A 70 -5.22 -13.43 -7.41
N PRO A 71 -5.60 -13.44 -8.70
CA PRO A 71 -5.72 -14.69 -9.45
C PRO A 71 -4.37 -15.38 -9.61
N LEU A 72 -4.29 -16.68 -9.33
CA LEU A 72 -3.08 -17.48 -9.57
C LEU A 72 -2.70 -17.51 -11.07
N SER A 73 -3.64 -17.26 -11.98
CA SER A 73 -3.36 -17.10 -13.42
C SER A 73 -2.45 -15.90 -13.71
N ALA A 74 -2.43 -14.88 -12.83
CA ALA A 74 -1.50 -13.76 -12.93
C ALA A 74 -0.08 -14.13 -12.46
N LEU A 75 0.12 -15.31 -11.87
CA LEU A 75 1.44 -15.83 -11.50
C LEU A 75 2.20 -16.35 -12.73
N ALA A 76 1.48 -16.83 -13.76
CA ALA A 76 2.08 -17.32 -15.01
C ALA A 76 2.81 -16.22 -15.80
N GLY A 77 2.53 -14.94 -15.54
CA GLY A 77 3.25 -13.80 -16.11
C GLY A 77 4.51 -13.37 -15.33
N LEU A 78 4.74 -13.91 -14.13
CA LEU A 78 5.92 -13.56 -13.31
C LEU A 78 7.22 -14.15 -13.86
N GLU A 79 7.15 -15.23 -14.64
CA GLU A 79 8.31 -15.83 -15.30
C GLU A 79 8.83 -14.99 -16.49
N GLY A 80 8.03 -14.02 -16.99
CA GLY A 80 8.37 -13.19 -18.16
C GLY A 80 8.87 -11.77 -17.87
N SER A 81 8.91 -11.33 -16.61
CA SER A 81 9.19 -9.92 -16.23
C SER A 81 10.59 -9.70 -15.63
N SER A 82 11.57 -10.56 -15.95
CA SER A 82 12.89 -10.57 -15.30
C SER A 82 13.92 -9.59 -15.87
N THR A 83 13.55 -8.34 -16.17
CA THR A 83 14.52 -7.29 -16.56
C THR A 83 14.76 -6.22 -15.50
N LEU A 84 13.92 -6.14 -14.45
CA LEU A 84 14.07 -5.15 -13.39
C LEU A 84 15.05 -5.59 -12.31
N SER A 85 15.87 -4.65 -11.83
CA SER A 85 16.80 -4.91 -10.72
C SER A 85 16.03 -5.14 -9.41
N SER A 86 16.65 -5.80 -8.43
CA SER A 86 16.07 -5.93 -7.08
C SER A 86 15.81 -4.59 -6.40
N SER A 87 16.53 -3.53 -6.80
CA SER A 87 16.29 -2.17 -6.31
C SER A 87 14.99 -1.61 -6.86
N ASP A 88 14.77 -1.74 -8.18
CA ASP A 88 13.57 -1.21 -8.86
C ASP A 88 12.31 -1.89 -8.34
N LYS A 89 12.39 -3.20 -8.03
CA LYS A 89 11.28 -3.96 -7.42
C LYS A 89 10.91 -3.43 -6.03
N ARG A 90 11.91 -3.15 -5.18
CA ARG A 90 11.71 -2.59 -3.84
C ARG A 90 11.12 -1.20 -3.87
N GLU A 91 11.64 -0.35 -4.77
CA GLU A 91 11.13 0.98 -5.01
C GLU A 91 9.67 0.93 -5.48
N SER A 92 9.34 0.06 -6.44
CA SER A 92 7.98 -0.16 -6.92
C SER A 92 7.02 -0.58 -5.79
N VAL A 93 7.41 -1.53 -4.94
CA VAL A 93 6.60 -1.95 -3.78
C VAL A 93 6.33 -0.80 -2.80
N LEU A 94 7.33 0.06 -2.57
CA LEU A 94 7.19 1.21 -1.67
C LEU A 94 6.38 2.33 -2.30
N GLN A 95 6.51 2.58 -3.61
CA GLN A 95 5.64 3.50 -4.32
C GLN A 95 4.18 3.04 -4.26
N SER A 96 3.89 1.76 -4.51
CA SER A 96 2.57 1.17 -4.33
C SER A 96 2.01 1.38 -2.91
N LEU A 97 2.86 1.23 -1.89
CA LEU A 97 2.49 1.54 -0.51
C LEU A 97 2.15 3.02 -0.34
N GLY A 98 3.03 3.92 -0.79
CA GLY A 98 2.84 5.37 -0.69
C GLY A 98 1.53 5.83 -1.35
N LEU A 99 1.23 5.34 -2.55
CA LEU A 99 -0.02 5.65 -3.25
C LEU A 99 -1.25 5.16 -2.48
N SER A 100 -1.20 3.91 -1.96
CA SER A 100 -2.29 3.34 -1.16
C SER A 100 -2.51 4.12 0.14
N LEU A 101 -1.44 4.60 0.77
CA LEU A 101 -1.51 5.44 1.97
C LEU A 101 -2.13 6.81 1.67
N VAL A 102 -1.90 7.40 0.49
CA VAL A 102 -2.59 8.63 0.08
C VAL A 102 -4.09 8.38 -0.05
N GLU A 103 -4.50 7.32 -0.74
CA GLU A 103 -5.91 6.95 -0.88
C GLU A 103 -6.58 6.70 0.48
N LEU A 104 -5.90 5.99 1.38
CA LEU A 104 -6.36 5.72 2.74
C LEU A 104 -6.45 7.00 3.58
N SER A 105 -5.46 7.89 3.49
CA SER A 105 -5.53 9.15 4.22
C SER A 105 -6.73 9.97 3.76
N LEU A 106 -6.92 10.13 2.45
CA LEU A 106 -7.96 11.01 1.90
C LEU A 106 -9.33 10.34 1.81
N GLY A 107 -9.42 9.01 2.01
CA GLY A 107 -10.66 8.24 1.93
C GLY A 107 -11.26 8.15 0.54
N ARG A 108 -10.44 8.34 -0.50
CA ARG A 108 -10.90 8.34 -1.89
C ARG A 108 -9.78 7.85 -2.82
N PRO A 109 -10.14 7.15 -3.90
CA PRO A 109 -9.17 6.62 -4.84
C PRO A 109 -8.45 7.72 -5.64
N LEU A 110 -7.19 7.50 -6.02
CA LEU A 110 -6.38 8.45 -6.79
C LEU A 110 -6.97 8.74 -8.16
N ASP A 111 -7.68 7.80 -8.78
CA ASP A 111 -8.35 8.01 -10.08
C ASP A 111 -9.41 9.12 -10.00
N THR A 112 -10.02 9.33 -8.82
CA THR A 112 -10.97 10.44 -8.61
C THR A 112 -10.27 11.78 -8.39
N LEU A 113 -8.95 11.75 -8.15
CA LEU A 113 -8.12 12.92 -7.88
C LEU A 113 -7.34 13.37 -9.12
N LEU A 114 -7.00 12.44 -10.01
CA LEU A 114 -6.33 12.69 -11.27
C LEU A 114 -7.34 13.18 -12.32
N SER A 115 -7.21 14.44 -12.73
CA SER A 115 -7.91 14.97 -13.91
C SER A 115 -7.43 14.21 -15.16
N GLN A 116 -8.37 13.88 -16.04
CA GLN A 116 -8.28 12.88 -17.13
C GLN A 116 -7.34 13.21 -18.31
N ASP A 117 -6.39 14.13 -18.15
CA ASP A 117 -5.51 14.60 -19.22
C ASP A 117 -4.05 14.33 -18.86
N GLU A 118 -3.46 13.33 -19.51
CA GLU A 118 -2.23 13.44 -20.32
C GLU A 118 -1.44 12.12 -20.41
N THR A 119 -1.08 11.80 -21.66
CA THR A 119 -0.37 10.61 -22.12
C THR A 119 1.15 10.79 -22.02
N GLN A 120 1.77 10.15 -21.02
CA GLN A 120 3.02 9.35 -21.04
C GLN A 120 3.81 9.46 -19.72
N ASP A 121 4.30 8.29 -19.28
CA ASP A 121 4.80 7.93 -17.95
C ASP A 121 3.80 8.14 -16.80
N GLU A 122 2.62 7.53 -16.98
CA GLU A 122 1.49 7.54 -16.03
C GLU A 122 1.95 7.34 -14.58
N LYS A 123 2.90 6.42 -14.34
CA LYS A 123 3.39 6.13 -12.98
C LYS A 123 4.14 7.29 -12.35
N LYS A 124 5.07 7.92 -13.08
CA LYS A 124 5.82 9.06 -12.55
C LYS A 124 4.90 10.25 -12.30
N VAL A 125 3.95 10.51 -13.21
CA VAL A 125 2.95 11.56 -13.05
C VAL A 125 2.07 11.31 -11.81
N ILE A 126 1.65 10.06 -11.60
CA ILE A 126 0.86 9.66 -10.43
C ILE A 126 1.66 9.86 -9.12
N VAL A 127 2.93 9.45 -9.09
CA VAL A 127 3.81 9.64 -7.92
C VAL A 127 4.04 11.12 -7.63
N ASP A 128 4.36 11.93 -8.64
CA ASP A 128 4.56 13.37 -8.50
C ASP A 128 3.29 14.07 -8.02
N TYR A 129 2.13 13.64 -8.50
CA TYR A 129 0.84 14.14 -8.04
C TYR A 129 0.56 13.73 -6.59
N ALA A 130 0.78 12.47 -6.22
CA ALA A 130 0.64 11.98 -4.86
C ALA A 130 1.58 12.72 -3.87
N LEU A 131 2.81 13.06 -4.28
CA LEU A 131 3.73 13.90 -3.51
C LEU A 131 3.14 15.30 -3.25
N LYS A 132 2.47 15.91 -4.22
CA LYS A 132 1.77 17.20 -4.03
C LYS A 132 0.63 17.10 -3.02
N LEU A 133 -0.06 15.95 -2.97
CA LEU A 133 -1.14 15.67 -2.01
C LEU A 133 -0.64 15.48 -0.57
N THR A 134 0.65 15.32 -0.33
CA THR A 134 1.22 15.17 1.03
C THR A 134 0.82 16.29 1.98
N LYS A 135 0.56 17.51 1.47
CA LYS A 135 0.03 18.62 2.27
C LYS A 135 -1.37 18.33 2.80
N GLU A 136 -2.26 17.79 1.97
CA GLU A 136 -3.61 17.37 2.36
C GLU A 136 -3.56 16.16 3.29
N VAL A 137 -2.72 15.17 2.98
CA VAL A 137 -2.47 14.01 3.85
C VAL A 137 -2.04 14.45 5.25
N ARG A 138 -1.18 15.47 5.36
CA ARG A 138 -0.74 16.00 6.66
C ARG A 138 -1.88 16.63 7.44
N LEU A 139 -2.76 17.38 6.77
CA LEU A 139 -3.92 17.99 7.42
C LEU A 139 -4.92 16.93 7.89
N GLU A 140 -5.13 15.91 7.07
CA GLU A 140 -6.11 14.86 7.34
C GLU A 140 -5.61 13.82 8.34
N SER A 141 -4.39 13.32 8.18
CA SER A 141 -3.86 12.17 8.94
C SER A 141 -2.73 12.53 9.91
N GLY A 142 -2.10 13.69 9.78
CA GLY A 142 -1.05 14.17 10.67
C GLY A 142 0.36 14.11 10.07
N TRP A 143 1.33 14.65 10.81
CA TRP A 143 2.70 14.84 10.32
C TRP A 143 3.46 13.51 10.13
N HIS A 144 3.36 12.57 11.07
CA HIS A 144 4.04 11.28 10.95
C HIS A 144 3.52 10.51 9.73
N TYR A 145 2.20 10.39 9.58
CA TYR A 145 1.59 9.75 8.41
C TYR A 145 2.07 10.36 7.08
N ALA A 146 2.06 11.69 6.97
CA ALA A 146 2.54 12.39 5.78
C ALA A 146 4.04 12.14 5.51
N SER A 147 4.86 12.09 6.56
CA SER A 147 6.29 11.75 6.44
C SER A 147 6.50 10.32 5.95
N VAL A 148 5.62 9.38 6.32
CA VAL A 148 5.66 8.00 5.82
C VAL A 148 5.33 7.96 4.32
N VAL A 149 4.29 8.68 3.89
CA VAL A 149 3.93 8.81 2.47
C VAL A 149 5.10 9.36 1.66
N ASP A 150 5.69 10.46 2.09
CA ASP A 150 6.85 11.06 1.43
C ASP A 150 8.04 10.08 1.37
N SER A 151 8.31 9.36 2.46
CA SER A 151 9.38 8.35 2.49
C SER A 151 9.14 7.21 1.51
N CYS A 152 7.89 6.77 1.36
CA CYS A 152 7.52 5.69 0.43
C CYS A 152 7.67 6.14 -1.04
N LEU A 153 7.18 7.33 -1.38
CA LEU A 153 7.14 7.85 -2.75
C LEU A 153 8.52 8.35 -3.23
N SER A 154 9.31 8.94 -2.33
CA SER A 154 10.66 9.46 -2.63
C SER A 154 11.76 8.42 -2.40
N TRP A 155 11.41 7.14 -2.25
CA TRP A 155 12.37 6.09 -1.93
C TRP A 155 13.32 5.84 -3.11
N SER A 156 14.51 6.42 -3.05
CA SER A 156 15.58 6.14 -4.02
C SER A 156 16.42 4.96 -3.55
N GLY A 157 16.61 4.00 -4.47
CA GLY A 157 17.56 2.91 -4.31
C GLY A 157 18.90 3.43 -3.79
N VAL A 158 19.36 2.84 -2.69
CA VAL A 158 20.58 3.18 -1.96
C VAL A 158 21.77 3.18 -2.92
N ASN A 159 22.09 4.33 -3.51
CA ASN A 159 23.36 4.58 -4.17
C ASN A 159 24.19 5.60 -3.37
N THR A 160 24.03 5.59 -2.05
CA THR A 160 25.03 6.18 -1.17
C THR A 160 26.10 5.13 -0.93
N ILE A 161 27.28 5.44 -1.45
CA ILE A 161 28.57 4.76 -1.31
C ILE A 161 28.97 4.53 0.17
N CYS A 162 28.14 4.96 1.13
CA CYS A 162 28.23 4.63 2.54
C CYS A 162 27.31 3.44 2.86
N ARG A 163 27.93 2.27 2.94
CA ARG A 163 27.39 1.02 3.46
C ARG A 163 27.07 1.17 4.96
N GLU A 164 26.00 1.89 5.30
CA GLU A 164 25.56 2.11 6.69
C GLU A 164 24.50 1.08 7.10
N SER A 165 25.02 0.04 7.75
CA SER A 165 24.53 -0.81 8.86
C SER A 165 23.12 -1.41 8.92
N HIS A 166 22.11 -0.90 8.20
CA HIS A 166 20.73 -1.36 8.38
C HIS A 166 20.22 -2.07 7.12
N ASN A 167 19.65 -3.27 7.29
CA ASN A 167 19.02 -4.00 6.19
C ASN A 167 17.75 -3.26 5.73
N PHE A 168 17.24 -3.63 4.55
CA PHE A 168 16.11 -2.92 3.92
C PHE A 168 14.87 -2.93 4.82
N GLU A 169 14.66 -4.05 5.50
CA GLU A 169 13.56 -4.34 6.41
C GLU A 169 13.57 -3.44 7.64
N GLU A 170 14.74 -3.22 8.24
CA GLU A 170 14.90 -2.33 9.39
C GLU A 170 14.60 -0.88 9.00
N ARG A 171 15.03 -0.45 7.80
CA ARG A 171 14.69 0.90 7.31
C ARG A 171 13.20 1.07 7.04
N ILE A 172 12.52 0.04 6.50
CA ILE A 172 11.06 0.05 6.37
C ILE A 172 10.42 0.12 7.76
N PHE A 173 10.89 -0.69 8.70
CA PHE A 173 10.34 -0.69 10.04
C PHE A 173 10.44 0.70 10.69
N ASP A 174 11.61 1.32 10.66
CA ASP A 174 11.86 2.60 11.30
C ASP A 174 11.16 3.77 10.62
N LYS A 175 11.20 3.84 9.29
CA LYS A 175 10.68 4.99 8.54
C LYS A 175 9.19 4.91 8.21
N ILE A 176 8.63 3.70 8.18
CA ILE A 176 7.28 3.47 7.65
C ILE A 176 6.38 2.83 8.71
N VAL A 177 6.76 1.67 9.25
CA VAL A 177 5.87 0.89 10.13
C VAL A 177 5.76 1.49 11.52
N SER A 178 6.89 1.79 12.16
CA SER A 178 6.96 2.32 13.54
C SER A 178 6.19 3.63 13.70
N PRO A 179 6.29 4.64 12.79
CA PRO A 179 5.48 5.86 12.88
C PRO A 179 3.98 5.60 12.78
N LEU A 180 3.53 4.73 11.87
CA LEU A 180 2.11 4.40 11.74
C LEU A 180 1.56 3.68 12.97
N LEU A 181 2.34 2.75 13.54
CA LEU A 181 1.95 2.05 14.77
C LEU A 181 1.88 2.99 15.97
N LYS A 182 2.78 3.98 16.05
CA LYS A 182 2.72 5.03 17.09
C LYS A 182 1.46 5.87 16.95
N ASP A 183 1.10 6.28 15.73
CA ASP A 183 -0.13 7.02 15.49
C ASP A 183 -1.37 6.18 15.89
N VAL A 184 -1.38 4.87 15.62
CA VAL A 184 -2.42 3.95 16.11
C VAL A 184 -2.49 3.94 17.64
N MET A 185 -1.35 3.83 18.33
CA MET A 185 -1.30 3.84 19.80
C MET A 185 -1.80 5.16 20.38
N ILE A 186 -1.45 6.30 19.76
CA ILE A 186 -1.96 7.62 20.15
C ILE A 186 -3.48 7.68 19.98
N PHE A 187 -4.00 7.19 18.86
CA PHE A 187 -5.44 7.15 18.59
C PHE A 187 -6.20 6.25 19.59
N ASP A 188 -5.54 5.23 20.12
CA ASP A 188 -6.09 4.35 21.17
C ASP A 188 -5.96 4.90 22.59
N GLY A 189 -5.26 6.03 22.79
CA GLY A 189 -4.97 6.57 24.12
C GLY A 189 -3.99 5.71 24.92
N ARG A 190 -3.09 4.98 24.24
CA ARG A 190 -2.09 4.08 24.85
C ARG A 190 -0.66 4.63 24.77
N ALA A 191 -0.50 5.88 24.34
CA ALA A 191 0.79 6.54 24.15
C ALA A 191 1.37 7.08 25.46
#